data_AF-A0A8J7SF94-F1
#
_entry.id   AF-A0A8J7SF94-F1
#
_cell.length_a   1.000
_cell.length_b   1.000
_cell.length_c   1.000
_cell.angle_alpha   90.00
_cell.angle_beta   90.00
_cell.angle_gamma   90.00
#
_symmetry.space_group_name_H-M   'P 1'
#
loop_
_entity.id
_entity.type
_entity.pdbx_description
1 polymer ?
#
loop_
_entity_poly.entity_id
_entity_poly.type
_entity_poly.pdbx_seq_one_letter_code
_entity_poly.pdbx_strand_id
1 'polypeptide(L)'
;MLRYAPHLTLSTYTDDRQEIPAVWRMWLPLAAAIAVLVLHHTVPDWTWRRLFAEGWGVIELAHFVIPLAACVVAVQALVATPRGTSAALRAWLAALALGCFYIAGEEHSWGQHFFGWETPEGWSAINRQDETNLHNTTSWLNHKPRVLLNLGVLFGSILIPLALARGVARKTIGHLSFVLPGRSCHVLGYLVLFYMVWDSGRKAGYLPYISPRDAEMHELFLYSYLLVYAITLRNRIRRWPGELTEKLG
;
A
#
# COMPACT_ATOMS: atom_id res chain seq x y z
N MET A 1 -22.83 -8.47 13.91
CA MET A 1 -21.94 -8.02 15.01
C MET A 1 -21.19 -9.22 15.57
N LEU A 2 -19.86 -9.13 15.65
CA LEU A 2 -18.94 -10.17 16.13
C LEU A 2 -19.35 -10.69 17.52
N ARG A 3 -19.97 -11.87 17.62
CA ARG A 3 -20.39 -12.45 18.91
C ARG A 3 -19.47 -13.52 19.48
N TYR A 4 -18.33 -13.84 18.85
CA TYR A 4 -17.43 -14.89 19.30
C TYR A 4 -15.94 -14.56 19.14
N ALA A 5 -15.52 -13.36 19.58
CA ALA A 5 -14.10 -13.08 19.75
C ALA A 5 -13.87 -12.14 20.96
N PRO A 6 -13.91 -12.68 22.20
CA PRO A 6 -13.62 -11.89 23.40
C PRO A 6 -12.14 -11.46 23.53
N HIS A 7 -11.29 -11.69 22.53
CA HIS A 7 -9.83 -11.50 22.65
C HIS A 7 -9.19 -10.73 21.48
N LEU A 8 -9.94 -9.89 20.76
CA LEU A 8 -9.32 -8.82 19.96
C LEU A 8 -8.74 -7.77 20.91
N THR A 9 -7.66 -8.14 21.59
CA THR A 9 -6.89 -7.25 22.43
C THR A 9 -6.21 -6.21 21.54
N LEU A 10 -5.97 -5.01 22.07
CA LEU A 10 -5.15 -3.98 21.42
C LEU A 10 -3.77 -4.52 20.98
N SER A 11 -3.36 -5.70 21.49
CA SER A 11 -2.20 -6.46 21.03
C SER A 11 -2.16 -6.66 19.51
N THR A 12 -3.28 -6.87 18.80
CA THR A 12 -3.21 -7.09 17.34
C THR A 12 -2.75 -5.85 16.57
N TYR A 13 -3.01 -4.64 17.10
CA TYR A 13 -2.48 -3.40 16.53
C TYR A 13 -1.02 -3.16 16.95
N THR A 14 -0.65 -3.52 18.19
CA THR A 14 0.65 -3.18 18.78
C THR A 14 1.74 -4.25 18.67
N ASP A 15 1.36 -5.50 18.38
CA ASP A 15 2.21 -6.71 18.39
C ASP A 15 2.35 -7.35 17.00
N ASP A 16 1.81 -6.68 15.96
CA ASP A 16 1.93 -7.09 14.56
C ASP A 16 3.37 -7.07 14.02
N ARG A 17 4.33 -6.58 14.82
CA ARG A 17 5.76 -6.65 14.53
C ARG A 17 6.27 -8.08 14.39
N GLN A 18 5.56 -9.05 14.96
CA GLN A 18 5.84 -10.47 14.83
C GLN A 18 5.21 -11.09 13.58
N GLU A 19 4.35 -10.36 12.86
CA GLU A 19 3.68 -10.86 11.66
C GLU A 19 4.57 -10.71 10.43
N ILE A 20 5.55 -9.80 10.44
CA ILE A 20 6.45 -9.59 9.32
C ILE A 20 7.88 -9.26 9.82
N PRO A 21 8.92 -9.91 9.25
CA PRO A 21 10.30 -9.65 9.65
C PRO A 21 10.70 -8.18 9.48
N ALA A 22 11.56 -7.68 10.37
CA ALA A 22 12.02 -6.28 10.39
C ALA A 22 12.63 -5.83 9.05
N VAL A 23 13.23 -6.75 8.30
CA VAL A 23 13.78 -6.45 6.97
C VAL A 23 12.71 -5.87 6.04
N TRP A 24 11.51 -6.44 6.00
CA TRP A 24 10.45 -6.00 5.08
C TRP A 24 9.72 -4.75 5.56
N ARG A 25 9.46 -4.65 6.87
CA ARG A 25 8.69 -3.53 7.45
C ARG A 25 9.50 -2.28 7.76
N MET A 26 10.83 -2.35 7.76
CA MET A 26 11.69 -1.25 8.20
C MET A 26 12.94 -1.11 7.35
N TRP A 27 13.81 -2.13 7.31
CA TRP A 27 15.13 -1.95 6.74
C TRP A 27 15.13 -1.82 5.23
N LEU A 28 14.34 -2.62 4.52
CA LEU A 28 14.25 -2.58 3.06
C LEU A 28 13.65 -1.24 2.57
N PRO A 29 12.54 -0.71 3.11
CA PRO A 29 12.03 0.61 2.72
C PRO A 29 13.01 1.75 3.00
N LEU A 30 13.68 1.75 4.16
CA LEU A 30 14.69 2.76 4.48
C LEU A 30 15.91 2.66 3.58
N ALA A 31 16.40 1.44 3.33
CA ALA A 31 17.51 1.21 2.41
C ALA A 31 17.14 1.64 0.99
N ALA A 32 15.92 1.39 0.52
CA ALA A 32 15.46 1.84 -0.79
C ALA A 32 15.42 3.37 -0.88
N ALA A 33 14.88 4.06 0.13
CA ALA A 33 14.88 5.53 0.20
C ALA A 33 16.31 6.09 0.15
N ILE A 34 17.20 5.58 1.00
CA ILE A 34 18.60 6.02 1.06
C ILE A 34 19.34 5.69 -0.25
N ALA A 35 19.16 4.50 -0.80
CA ALA A 35 19.82 4.07 -2.04
C ALA A 35 19.44 4.98 -3.20
N VAL A 36 18.16 5.34 -3.36
CA VAL A 36 17.73 6.26 -4.41
C VAL A 36 18.37 7.64 -4.24
N LEU A 37 18.43 8.18 -3.01
CA LEU A 37 19.08 9.47 -2.75
C LEU A 37 20.58 9.41 -3.09
N VAL A 38 21.28 8.37 -2.64
CA VAL A 38 22.71 8.18 -2.90
C VAL A 38 22.98 8.02 -4.40
N LEU A 39 22.21 7.17 -5.09
CA LEU A 39 22.37 6.95 -6.53
C LEU A 39 22.06 8.20 -7.34
N HIS A 40 21.01 8.94 -6.97
CA HIS A 40 20.69 10.21 -7.62
C HIS A 40 21.83 11.23 -7.55
N HIS A 41 22.51 11.32 -6.40
CA HIS A 41 23.63 12.25 -6.23
C HIS A 41 24.97 11.75 -6.79
N THR A 42 25.18 10.45 -6.89
CA THR A 42 26.47 9.86 -7.33
C THR A 42 26.50 9.53 -8.81
N VAL A 43 25.37 9.06 -9.37
CA VAL A 43 25.22 8.61 -10.75
C VAL A 43 23.85 9.01 -11.33
N PRO A 44 23.56 10.33 -11.46
CA PRO A 44 22.22 10.84 -11.79
C PRO A 44 21.66 10.29 -13.12
N ASP A 45 22.45 10.31 -14.19
CA ASP A 45 22.01 9.84 -15.51
C ASP A 45 21.68 8.35 -15.53
N TRP A 46 22.50 7.54 -14.85
CA TRP A 46 22.24 6.12 -14.70
C TRP A 46 20.98 5.87 -13.89
N THR A 47 20.81 6.62 -12.80
CA THR A 47 19.64 6.53 -11.91
C THR A 47 18.36 6.84 -12.68
N TRP A 48 18.34 7.93 -13.44
CA TRP A 48 17.21 8.27 -14.30
C TRP A 48 16.89 7.14 -15.28
N ARG A 49 17.88 6.72 -16.09
CA ARG A 49 17.67 5.76 -17.17
C ARG A 49 17.31 4.34 -16.71
N ARG A 50 17.69 3.95 -15.49
CA ARG A 50 17.46 2.59 -14.99
C ARG A 50 16.34 2.50 -13.98
N LEU A 51 16.21 3.46 -13.08
CA LEU A 51 15.20 3.40 -12.02
C LEU A 51 13.90 4.09 -12.44
N PHE A 52 13.98 5.23 -13.13
CA PHE A 52 12.86 6.15 -13.38
C PHE A 52 12.50 6.31 -14.86
N ALA A 53 13.04 5.47 -15.75
CA ALA A 53 12.71 5.51 -17.15
C ALA A 53 11.23 5.14 -17.37
N GLU A 54 10.55 5.88 -18.24
CA GLU A 54 9.15 5.64 -18.55
C GLU A 54 8.95 4.32 -19.30
N GLY A 55 7.84 3.63 -18.99
CA GLY A 55 7.44 2.30 -19.44
C GLY A 55 8.15 1.14 -18.74
N TRP A 56 9.46 1.23 -18.47
CA TRP A 56 10.29 0.07 -18.10
C TRP A 56 11.31 0.32 -16.99
N GLY A 57 11.26 1.47 -16.33
CA GLY A 57 12.09 1.75 -15.16
C GLY A 57 11.81 0.75 -14.06
N VAL A 58 12.85 0.44 -13.25
CA VAL A 58 12.70 -0.49 -12.12
C VAL A 58 11.58 -0.08 -11.17
N ILE A 59 11.36 1.23 -10.97
CA ILE A 59 10.31 1.74 -10.10
C ILE A 59 8.92 1.55 -10.71
N GLU A 60 8.74 1.83 -12.01
CA GLU A 60 7.45 1.61 -12.68
C GLU A 60 7.06 0.14 -12.73
N LEU A 61 8.03 -0.76 -12.98
CA LEU A 61 7.77 -2.18 -12.86
C LEU A 61 7.41 -2.57 -11.42
N ALA A 62 8.00 -1.93 -10.41
CA ALA A 62 7.64 -2.14 -9.02
C ALA A 62 6.21 -1.64 -8.71
N HIS A 63 5.72 -0.60 -9.40
CA HIS A 63 4.34 -0.13 -9.32
C HIS A 63 3.33 -1.13 -9.87
N PHE A 64 3.72 -1.98 -10.81
CA PHE A 64 2.93 -3.14 -11.22
C PHE A 64 3.07 -4.32 -10.24
N VAL A 65 4.31 -4.74 -9.96
CA VAL A 65 4.59 -6.00 -9.25
C VAL A 65 4.15 -5.96 -7.79
N ILE A 66 4.35 -4.85 -7.09
CA ILE A 66 4.06 -4.76 -5.65
C ILE A 66 2.55 -4.81 -5.38
N PRO A 67 1.69 -4.01 -6.05
CA PRO A 67 0.24 -4.15 -5.93
C PRO A 67 -0.26 -5.52 -6.40
N LEU A 68 0.30 -6.10 -7.46
CA LEU A 68 -0.08 -7.44 -7.88
C LEU A 68 0.23 -8.49 -6.78
N ALA A 69 1.40 -8.41 -6.16
CA ALA A 69 1.74 -9.24 -5.01
C ALA A 69 0.79 -9.01 -3.82
N ALA A 70 0.43 -7.76 -3.54
CA ALA A 70 -0.53 -7.40 -2.49
C ALA A 70 -1.93 -7.99 -2.78
N CYS A 71 -2.37 -7.97 -4.04
CA CYS A 71 -3.59 -8.61 -4.50
C CYS A 71 -3.57 -10.12 -4.21
N VAL A 72 -2.51 -10.81 -4.64
CA VAL A 72 -2.35 -12.26 -4.39
C VAL A 72 -2.41 -12.56 -2.89
N VAL A 73 -1.71 -11.79 -2.06
CA VAL A 73 -1.72 -11.95 -0.60
C VAL A 73 -3.11 -11.69 0.00
N ALA A 74 -3.82 -10.67 -0.48
CA ALA A 74 -5.18 -10.37 -0.04
C ALA A 74 -6.19 -11.47 -0.45
N VAL A 75 -6.05 -12.05 -1.64
CA VAL A 75 -6.84 -13.22 -2.07
C VAL A 75 -6.53 -14.43 -1.19
N GLN A 76 -5.25 -14.70 -0.89
CA GLN A 76 -4.87 -15.76 0.05
C GLN A 76 -5.49 -15.56 1.43
N ALA A 77 -5.52 -14.32 1.93
CA ALA A 77 -6.16 -13.97 3.20
C ALA A 77 -7.68 -14.21 3.14
N LEU A 78 -8.35 -13.81 2.06
CA LEU A 78 -9.78 -14.01 1.84
C LEU A 78 -10.15 -15.50 1.79
N VAL A 79 -9.38 -16.30 1.07
CA VAL A 79 -9.58 -17.76 0.95
C VAL A 79 -9.31 -18.46 2.28
N ALA A 80 -8.28 -18.04 3.01
CA ALA A 80 -7.95 -18.60 4.34
C ALA A 80 -8.93 -18.18 5.44
N THR A 81 -9.84 -17.23 5.18
CA THR A 81 -10.81 -16.76 6.17
C THR A 81 -11.83 -17.85 6.50
N PRO A 82 -11.96 -18.28 7.78
CA PRO A 82 -12.88 -19.36 8.19
C PRO A 82 -14.35 -19.12 7.84
N ARG A 83 -15.11 -20.20 7.61
CA ARG A 83 -16.57 -20.10 7.46
C ARG A 83 -17.18 -19.54 8.74
N GLY A 84 -18.17 -18.66 8.62
CA GLY A 84 -18.81 -17.98 9.76
C GLY A 84 -18.14 -16.68 10.23
N THR A 85 -16.98 -16.30 9.66
CA THR A 85 -16.39 -14.96 9.90
C THR A 85 -17.28 -13.85 9.31
N SER A 86 -17.18 -12.63 9.88
CA SER A 86 -18.03 -11.50 9.51
C SER A 86 -17.97 -11.16 8.01
N ALA A 87 -19.14 -10.89 7.41
CA ALA A 87 -19.23 -10.43 6.03
C ALA A 87 -18.43 -9.15 5.79
N ALA A 88 -18.35 -8.26 6.79
CA ALA A 88 -17.57 -7.03 6.73
C ALA A 88 -16.07 -7.29 6.53
N LEU A 89 -15.48 -8.28 7.23
CA LEU A 89 -14.07 -8.62 7.03
C LEU A 89 -13.83 -9.19 5.62
N ARG A 90 -14.71 -10.07 5.16
CA ARG A 90 -14.62 -10.65 3.81
C ARG A 90 -14.72 -9.57 2.73
N ALA A 91 -15.68 -8.66 2.88
CA ALA A 91 -15.84 -7.52 1.99
C ALA A 91 -14.61 -6.61 2.00
N TRP A 92 -14.02 -6.37 3.17
CA TRP A 92 -12.79 -5.60 3.29
C TRP A 92 -11.60 -6.26 2.57
N LEU A 93 -11.40 -7.57 2.75
CA LEU A 93 -10.33 -8.32 2.06
C LEU A 93 -10.56 -8.38 0.54
N ALA A 94 -11.81 -8.54 0.11
CA ALA A 94 -12.17 -8.48 -1.30
C ALA A 94 -11.90 -7.09 -1.90
N ALA A 95 -12.27 -6.02 -1.18
CA ALA A 95 -11.98 -4.65 -1.59
C ALA A 95 -10.47 -4.37 -1.66
N LEU A 96 -9.68 -4.88 -0.69
CA LEU A 96 -8.22 -4.79 -0.74
C LEU A 96 -7.64 -5.53 -1.96
N ALA A 97 -8.10 -6.75 -2.24
CA ALA A 97 -7.65 -7.53 -3.39
C ALA A 97 -7.99 -6.84 -4.71
N LEU A 98 -9.26 -6.44 -4.89
CA LEU A 98 -9.72 -5.75 -6.10
C LEU A 98 -9.04 -4.40 -6.28
N GLY A 99 -8.84 -3.64 -5.20
CA GLY A 99 -8.12 -2.37 -5.24
C GLY A 99 -6.66 -2.54 -5.66
N CYS A 100 -5.96 -3.55 -5.12
CA CYS A 100 -4.58 -3.84 -5.51
C CYS A 100 -4.48 -4.35 -6.96
N PHE A 101 -5.46 -5.16 -7.41
CA PHE A 101 -5.55 -5.59 -8.81
C PHE A 101 -5.78 -4.42 -9.76
N TYR A 102 -6.69 -3.51 -9.39
CA TYR A 102 -6.96 -2.28 -10.14
C TYR A 102 -5.70 -1.42 -10.25
N ILE A 103 -4.98 -1.19 -9.16
CA ILE A 103 -3.71 -0.43 -9.19
C ILE A 103 -2.72 -1.10 -10.15
N ALA A 104 -2.46 -2.41 -10.00
CA ALA A 104 -1.53 -3.10 -10.90
C ALA A 104 -1.96 -2.99 -12.37
N GLY A 105 -3.26 -3.15 -12.66
CA GLY A 105 -3.79 -2.95 -14.00
C GLY A 105 -3.50 -1.55 -14.53
N GLU A 106 -3.87 -0.51 -13.78
CA GLU A 106 -3.72 0.88 -14.21
C GLU A 106 -2.25 1.27 -14.47
N GLU A 107 -1.32 0.85 -13.60
CA GLU A 107 0.11 1.18 -13.71
C GLU A 107 0.82 0.58 -14.93
N HIS A 108 0.25 -0.44 -15.57
CA HIS A 108 0.77 -1.02 -16.84
C HIS A 108 -0.33 -1.14 -17.90
N SER A 109 -1.30 -0.22 -17.85
CA SER A 109 -2.33 -0.06 -18.89
C SER A 109 -3.08 -1.35 -19.21
N TRP A 110 -3.43 -2.12 -18.17
CA TRP A 110 -4.10 -3.42 -18.21
C TRP A 110 -3.34 -4.51 -18.97
N GLY A 111 -2.02 -4.34 -19.13
CA GLY A 111 -1.12 -5.25 -19.82
C GLY A 111 -0.63 -4.75 -21.17
N GLN A 112 -1.07 -3.57 -21.61
CA GLN A 112 -0.71 -3.04 -22.93
C GLN A 112 0.80 -2.91 -23.10
N HIS A 113 1.52 -2.48 -22.06
CA HIS A 113 2.98 -2.40 -22.12
C HIS A 113 3.66 -3.76 -22.31
N PHE A 114 3.04 -4.85 -21.83
CA PHE A 114 3.61 -6.20 -21.98
C PHE A 114 3.32 -6.82 -23.36
N PHE A 115 2.13 -6.57 -23.92
CA PHE A 115 1.65 -7.26 -25.12
C PHE A 115 1.59 -6.38 -26.36
N GLY A 116 1.76 -5.05 -26.21
CA GLY A 116 1.96 -4.11 -27.31
C GLY A 116 0.74 -3.91 -28.21
N TRP A 117 -0.48 -4.06 -27.70
CA TRP A 117 -1.66 -3.75 -28.51
C TRP A 117 -1.85 -2.23 -28.67
N GLU A 118 -2.47 -1.84 -29.77
CA GLU A 118 -2.80 -0.45 -30.04
C GLU A 118 -3.99 0.01 -29.20
N THR A 119 -3.96 1.28 -28.78
CA THR A 119 -5.10 1.90 -28.10
C THR A 119 -6.22 2.16 -29.10
N PRO A 120 -7.45 1.69 -28.84
CA PRO A 120 -8.58 1.94 -29.75
C PRO A 120 -8.81 3.44 -29.98
N GLU A 121 -9.18 3.84 -31.21
CA GLU A 121 -9.36 5.26 -31.58
C GLU A 121 -10.24 6.04 -30.61
N GLY A 122 -11.39 5.47 -30.21
CA GLY A 122 -12.30 6.11 -29.26
C GLY A 122 -11.69 6.28 -27.85
N TRP A 123 -10.72 5.46 -27.48
CA TRP A 123 -10.00 5.54 -26.21
C TRP A 123 -8.82 6.50 -26.27
N SER A 124 -8.07 6.51 -27.38
CA SER A 124 -7.01 7.49 -27.65
C SER A 124 -7.55 8.93 -27.63
N ALA A 125 -8.79 9.15 -28.08
CA ALA A 125 -9.45 10.46 -28.02
C ALA A 125 -9.61 11.03 -26.59
N ILE A 126 -9.59 10.18 -25.55
CA ILE A 126 -9.75 10.59 -24.16
C ILE A 126 -8.53 10.30 -23.29
N ASN A 127 -7.66 9.37 -23.68
CA ASN A 127 -6.47 8.99 -22.94
C ASN A 127 -5.26 9.81 -23.41
N ARG A 128 -4.59 10.51 -22.50
CA ARG A 128 -3.52 11.45 -22.84
C ARG A 128 -2.17 10.81 -23.21
N GLN A 129 -2.04 9.49 -23.08
CA GLN A 129 -0.79 8.75 -23.31
C GLN A 129 -0.96 7.61 -24.32
N ASP A 130 -2.07 7.60 -25.07
CA ASP A 130 -2.41 6.49 -25.97
C ASP A 130 -2.35 5.13 -25.25
N GLU A 131 -2.92 5.06 -24.05
CA GLU A 131 -2.94 3.86 -23.22
C GLU A 131 -4.34 3.37 -22.87
N THR A 132 -4.49 2.10 -22.51
CA THR A 132 -5.79 1.50 -22.13
C THR A 132 -6.16 1.62 -20.64
N ASN A 133 -5.42 2.39 -19.84
CA ASN A 133 -5.78 2.69 -18.43
C ASN A 133 -6.82 3.82 -18.31
N LEU A 134 -7.43 3.90 -17.13
CA LEU A 134 -8.39 4.95 -16.77
C LEU A 134 -7.67 6.17 -16.18
N HIS A 135 -6.55 6.01 -15.49
CA HIS A 135 -5.88 7.10 -14.76
C HIS A 135 -5.34 8.20 -15.68
N ASN A 136 -5.12 7.91 -16.98
CA ASN A 136 -4.66 8.89 -17.96
C ASN A 136 -5.80 9.62 -18.67
N THR A 137 -7.05 9.19 -18.47
CA THR A 137 -8.22 9.82 -19.08
C THR A 137 -8.62 11.14 -18.42
N THR A 138 -8.47 11.26 -17.09
CA THR A 138 -8.84 12.48 -16.37
C THR A 138 -7.92 12.75 -15.17
N SER A 139 -7.72 14.02 -14.84
CA SER A 139 -7.00 14.44 -13.62
C SER A 139 -7.66 13.90 -12.35
N TRP A 140 -8.98 13.70 -12.36
CA TRP A 140 -9.69 13.06 -11.26
C TRP A 140 -9.10 11.66 -11.04
N LEU A 141 -9.19 10.78 -12.05
CA LEU A 141 -8.81 9.37 -11.98
C LEU A 141 -7.32 9.18 -11.71
N ASN A 142 -6.50 10.13 -12.13
CA ASN A 142 -5.10 10.20 -11.76
C ASN A 142 -4.88 10.40 -10.24
N HIS A 143 -5.64 11.30 -9.61
CA HIS A 143 -5.29 11.79 -8.26
C HIS A 143 -6.11 11.18 -7.13
N LYS A 144 -7.42 11.07 -7.25
CA LYS A 144 -8.22 10.78 -6.03
C LYS A 144 -8.16 9.33 -5.52
N PRO A 145 -7.92 8.28 -6.33
CA PRO A 145 -7.66 6.95 -5.76
C PRO A 145 -6.50 7.01 -4.76
N ARG A 146 -5.45 7.76 -5.11
CA ARG A 146 -4.28 7.98 -4.25
C ARG A 146 -4.60 8.77 -2.97
N VAL A 147 -5.47 9.78 -3.07
CA VAL A 147 -5.91 10.55 -1.89
C VAL A 147 -6.58 9.65 -0.85
N LEU A 148 -7.45 8.73 -1.29
CA LEU A 148 -8.12 7.79 -0.37
C LEU A 148 -7.12 6.89 0.36
N LEU A 149 -6.12 6.37 -0.36
CA LEU A 149 -5.06 5.56 0.22
C LEU A 149 -4.19 6.37 1.20
N ASN A 150 -3.82 7.59 0.83
CA ASN A 150 -3.06 8.50 1.70
C ASN A 150 -3.80 8.83 3.00
N LEU A 151 -5.12 9.03 2.94
CA LEU A 151 -5.95 9.18 4.15
C LEU A 151 -5.86 7.93 5.02
N GLY A 152 -5.99 6.74 4.44
CA GLY A 152 -5.81 5.48 5.15
C GLY A 152 -4.44 5.37 5.85
N VAL A 153 -3.37 5.78 5.18
CA VAL A 153 -2.01 5.82 5.73
C VAL A 153 -1.89 6.83 6.88
N LEU A 154 -2.44 8.04 6.72
CA LEU A 154 -2.46 9.07 7.76
C LEU A 154 -3.18 8.59 9.02
N PHE A 155 -4.36 7.98 8.86
CA PHE A 155 -5.10 7.40 9.97
C PHE A 155 -4.31 6.26 10.64
N GLY A 156 -3.81 5.31 9.85
CA GLY A 156 -3.11 4.12 10.33
C GLY A 156 -1.79 4.39 11.06
N SER A 157 -1.02 5.34 10.54
CA SER A 157 0.36 5.58 10.95
C SER A 157 0.52 6.74 11.93
N ILE A 158 -0.41 7.70 11.95
CA ILE A 158 -0.33 8.90 12.80
C ILE A 158 -1.54 9.02 13.72
N LEU A 159 -2.75 9.14 13.19
CA LEU A 159 -3.91 9.55 13.99
C LEU A 159 -4.36 8.48 14.98
N ILE A 160 -4.43 7.22 14.57
CA ILE A 160 -4.76 6.09 15.45
C ILE A 160 -3.73 5.90 16.57
N PRO A 161 -2.42 5.80 16.29
CA PRO A 161 -1.44 5.63 17.37
C PRO A 161 -1.43 6.83 18.32
N LEU A 162 -1.65 8.05 17.81
CA LEU A 162 -1.78 9.25 18.63
C LEU A 162 -3.04 9.24 19.52
N ALA A 163 -4.20 8.83 18.98
CA ALA A 163 -5.43 8.68 19.73
C ALA A 163 -5.28 7.64 20.86
N LEU A 164 -4.66 6.49 20.56
CA LEU A 164 -4.37 5.46 21.54
C LEU A 164 -3.41 5.94 22.64
N ALA A 165 -2.37 6.70 22.28
CA ALA A 165 -1.42 7.28 23.24
C ALA A 165 -2.11 8.27 24.21
N ARG A 166 -3.15 8.98 23.74
CA ARG A 166 -3.97 9.87 24.55
C ARG A 166 -5.17 9.20 25.24
N GLY A 167 -5.33 7.87 25.09
CA GLY A 167 -6.45 7.13 25.66
C GLY A 167 -7.81 7.39 25.01
N VAL A 168 -7.85 8.07 23.85
CA VAL A 168 -9.08 8.45 23.14
C VAL A 168 -9.55 7.31 22.23
N ALA A 169 -10.87 7.12 22.13
CA ALA A 169 -11.52 6.17 21.23
C ALA A 169 -11.04 4.70 21.36
N ARG A 170 -10.42 4.33 22.49
CA ARG A 170 -9.80 3.01 22.71
C ARG A 170 -10.75 1.84 22.43
N LYS A 171 -12.03 1.96 22.85
CA LYS A 171 -13.05 0.93 22.61
C LYS A 171 -13.34 0.76 21.12
N THR A 172 -13.59 1.84 20.39
CA THR A 172 -13.86 1.82 18.94
C THR A 172 -12.66 1.28 18.17
N ILE A 173 -11.45 1.76 18.47
CA ILE A 173 -10.21 1.29 17.85
C ILE A 173 -9.98 -0.19 18.17
N GLY A 174 -10.29 -0.64 19.39
CA GLY A 174 -10.23 -2.05 19.78
C GLY A 174 -11.19 -2.93 18.95
N HIS A 175 -12.39 -2.46 18.62
CA HIS A 175 -13.31 -3.21 17.76
C HIS A 175 -12.82 -3.33 16.31
N LEU A 176 -11.98 -2.39 15.85
CA LEU A 176 -11.43 -2.37 14.50
C LEU A 176 -9.98 -2.90 14.44
N SER A 177 -9.36 -3.20 15.59
CA SER A 177 -7.92 -3.50 15.70
C SER A 177 -7.45 -4.65 14.82
N PHE A 178 -8.36 -5.57 14.47
CA PHE A 178 -8.05 -6.67 13.55
C PHE A 178 -7.71 -6.19 12.14
N VAL A 179 -8.51 -5.24 11.62
CA VAL A 179 -8.37 -4.74 10.25
C VAL A 179 -7.47 -3.52 10.17
N LEU A 180 -7.23 -2.81 11.27
CA LEU A 180 -6.39 -1.62 11.23
C LEU A 180 -4.93 -1.98 10.91
N PRO A 181 -4.24 -1.17 10.08
CA PRO A 181 -2.82 -1.32 9.84
C PRO A 181 -2.07 -1.09 11.15
N GLY A 182 -1.30 -2.08 11.60
CA GLY A 182 -0.58 -1.99 12.87
C GLY A 182 0.79 -1.32 12.75
N ARG A 183 1.64 -1.49 13.76
CA ARG A 183 2.97 -0.89 13.84
C ARG A 183 3.92 -1.37 12.74
N SER A 184 3.66 -2.52 12.12
CA SER A 184 4.46 -3.00 10.99
C SER A 184 4.36 -2.09 9.77
N CYS A 185 3.33 -1.26 9.66
CA CYS A 185 3.18 -0.35 8.53
C CYS A 185 3.76 1.05 8.78
N HIS A 186 4.20 1.37 10.01
CA HIS A 186 4.53 2.77 10.40
C HIS A 186 5.70 3.38 9.63
N VAL A 187 6.80 2.65 9.43
CA VAL A 187 7.96 3.18 8.70
C VAL A 187 7.59 3.55 7.27
N LEU A 188 6.90 2.65 6.57
CA LEU A 188 6.37 2.91 5.23
C LEU A 188 5.37 4.06 5.24
N GLY A 189 4.48 4.11 6.24
CA GLY A 189 3.53 5.20 6.37
C GLY A 189 4.20 6.56 6.57
N TYR A 190 5.30 6.62 7.33
CA TYR A 190 6.08 7.84 7.49
C TYR A 190 6.78 8.25 6.20
N LEU A 191 7.35 7.29 5.45
CA LEU A 191 7.94 7.56 4.13
C LEU A 191 6.90 8.07 3.14
N VAL A 192 5.71 7.46 3.09
CA VAL A 192 4.58 7.92 2.26
C VAL A 192 4.22 9.35 2.59
N LEU A 193 3.99 9.67 3.87
CA LEU A 193 3.60 11.01 4.29
C LEU A 193 4.72 12.03 4.06
N PHE A 194 5.98 11.64 4.27
CA PHE A 194 7.14 12.48 3.98
C PHE A 194 7.19 12.85 2.50
N TYR A 195 7.18 11.87 1.59
CA TYR A 195 7.22 12.14 0.15
C TYR A 195 5.97 12.86 -0.36
N MET A 196 4.79 12.58 0.23
CA MET A 196 3.56 13.32 -0.09
C MET A 196 3.70 14.82 0.24
N VAL A 197 4.20 15.15 1.44
CA VAL A 197 4.42 16.55 1.86
C VAL A 197 5.53 17.18 1.03
N TRP A 198 6.61 16.44 0.78
CA TRP A 198 7.74 16.92 0.01
C TRP A 198 7.36 17.26 -1.43
N ASP A 199 6.72 16.34 -2.15
CA ASP A 199 6.26 16.55 -3.52
C ASP A 199 5.24 17.69 -3.61
N SER A 200 4.35 17.82 -2.61
CA SER A 200 3.40 18.95 -2.55
C SER A 200 4.11 20.29 -2.36
N GLY A 201 5.07 20.37 -1.42
CA GLY A 201 5.85 21.59 -1.19
C GLY A 201 6.73 21.96 -2.40
N ARG A 202 7.25 20.95 -3.11
CA ARG A 202 7.97 21.13 -4.37
C ARG A 202 7.06 21.67 -5.47
N LYS A 203 5.87 21.09 -5.67
CA LYS A 203 4.86 21.59 -6.62
C LYS A 203 4.42 23.02 -6.32
N ALA A 204 4.46 23.42 -5.05
CA ALA A 204 4.17 24.79 -4.61
C ALA A 204 5.39 25.74 -4.70
N GLY A 205 6.56 25.26 -5.13
CA GLY A 205 7.77 26.08 -5.30
C GLY A 205 8.58 26.33 -4.02
N TYR A 206 8.26 25.66 -2.91
CA TYR A 206 8.94 25.85 -1.62
C TYR A 206 10.09 24.89 -1.36
N LEU A 207 10.14 23.74 -2.03
CA LEU A 207 11.12 22.67 -1.78
C LEU A 207 11.85 22.25 -3.06
N PRO A 208 13.12 21.81 -2.97
CA PRO A 208 13.88 21.29 -4.10
C PRO A 208 13.53 19.82 -4.40
N TYR A 209 13.97 19.33 -5.56
CA TYR A 209 13.98 17.89 -5.85
C TYR A 209 14.99 17.19 -4.93
N ILE A 210 14.59 16.06 -4.35
CA ILE A 210 15.49 15.18 -3.58
C ILE A 210 15.71 13.84 -4.28
N SER A 211 14.78 13.45 -5.15
CA SER A 211 14.91 12.29 -6.04
C SER A 211 14.54 12.70 -7.46
N PRO A 212 14.88 11.89 -8.48
CA PRO A 212 14.57 12.19 -9.87
C PRO A 212 13.07 12.43 -10.11
N ARG A 213 12.21 11.65 -9.44
CA ARG A 213 10.76 11.84 -9.44
C ARG A 213 10.18 11.50 -8.07
N ASP A 214 9.97 12.51 -7.23
CA ASP A 214 9.48 12.35 -5.85
C ASP A 214 8.08 11.70 -5.78
N ALA A 215 7.25 11.92 -6.81
CA ALA A 215 5.94 11.28 -6.93
C ALA A 215 6.03 9.75 -7.09
N GLU A 216 7.01 9.24 -7.84
CA GLU A 216 7.21 7.79 -8.04
C GLU A 216 7.65 7.12 -6.74
N MET A 217 8.46 7.84 -5.94
CA MET A 217 8.87 7.38 -4.61
C MET A 217 7.70 7.34 -3.64
N HIS A 218 6.82 8.35 -3.67
CA HIS A 218 5.57 8.35 -2.91
C HIS A 218 4.72 7.10 -3.23
N GLU A 219 4.55 6.78 -4.51
CA GLU A 219 3.79 5.61 -4.98
C GLU A 219 4.45 4.29 -4.59
N LEU A 220 5.77 4.18 -4.75
CA LEU A 220 6.54 2.99 -4.37
C LEU A 220 6.31 2.64 -2.90
N PHE A 221 6.40 3.63 -2.01
CA PHE A 221 6.17 3.39 -0.58
C PHE A 221 4.70 3.17 -0.25
N LEU A 222 3.77 3.78 -0.99
CA LEU A 222 2.34 3.57 -0.80
C LEU A 222 1.94 2.13 -1.17
N TYR A 223 2.44 1.61 -2.28
CA TYR A 223 2.19 0.24 -2.72
C TYR A 223 2.89 -0.77 -1.82
N SER A 224 4.11 -0.45 -1.37
CA SER A 224 4.80 -1.26 -0.36
C SER A 224 4.04 -1.30 0.97
N TYR A 225 3.43 -0.19 1.39
CA TYR A 225 2.55 -0.13 2.57
C TYR A 225 1.37 -1.08 2.41
N LEU A 226 0.70 -1.08 1.25
CA LEU A 226 -0.41 -2.00 0.97
C LEU A 226 0.02 -3.46 1.00
N LEU A 227 1.20 -3.79 0.47
CA LEU A 227 1.75 -5.15 0.52
C LEU A 227 2.01 -5.59 1.96
N VAL A 228 2.72 -4.77 2.76
CA VAL A 228 2.97 -5.08 4.18
C VAL A 228 1.65 -5.24 4.93
N TYR A 229 0.68 -4.35 4.67
CA TYR A 229 -0.64 -4.42 5.24
C TYR A 229 -1.37 -5.74 4.88
N ALA A 230 -1.37 -6.13 3.60
CA ALA A 230 -1.97 -7.40 3.17
C ALA A 230 -1.30 -8.61 3.85
N ILE A 231 0.04 -8.60 3.98
CA ILE A 231 0.80 -9.67 4.65
C ILE A 231 0.42 -9.76 6.13
N THR A 232 0.35 -8.63 6.84
CA THR A 232 -0.07 -8.58 8.26
C THR A 232 -1.46 -9.19 8.45
N LEU A 233 -2.45 -8.75 7.66
CA LEU A 233 -3.80 -9.30 7.71
C LEU A 233 -3.85 -10.80 7.43
N ARG A 234 -3.17 -11.28 6.38
CA ARG A 234 -3.12 -12.71 6.06
C ARG A 234 -2.56 -13.51 7.23
N ASN A 235 -1.48 -13.02 7.84
CA ASN A 235 -0.82 -13.73 8.93
C ASN A 235 -1.68 -13.72 10.20
N ARG A 236 -2.41 -12.63 10.50
CA ARG A 236 -3.44 -12.60 11.55
C ARG A 236 -4.53 -13.64 11.31
N ILE A 237 -5.09 -13.69 10.10
CA ILE A 237 -6.15 -14.64 9.74
C ILE A 237 -5.67 -16.08 9.86
N ARG A 238 -4.43 -16.39 9.49
CA ARG A 238 -3.87 -17.75 9.61
C ARG A 238 -3.62 -18.16 11.06
N ARG A 239 -3.36 -17.23 11.97
CA ARG A 239 -3.21 -17.50 13.41
C ARG A 239 -4.55 -17.63 14.13
N TRP A 240 -5.60 -16.98 13.60
CA TRP A 240 -6.95 -16.93 14.20
C TRP A 240 -7.55 -18.31 14.57
N PRO A 241 -7.32 -19.42 13.84
CA PRO A 241 -7.81 -20.74 14.25
C PRO A 241 -6.98 -21.39 15.37
N GLY A 242 -5.72 -21.00 15.57
CA GLY A 242 -4.79 -21.66 16.49
C GLY A 242 -5.05 -21.36 17.97
N GLU A 243 -5.54 -20.16 18.30
CA GLU A 243 -5.78 -19.76 19.70
C GLU A 243 -7.04 -20.39 20.33
N LEU A 244 -7.93 -20.97 19.52
CA LEU A 244 -9.11 -21.70 20.00
C LEU A 244 -8.81 -23.18 20.27
N THR A 245 -7.82 -23.77 19.58
CA THR A 245 -7.46 -25.19 19.76
C THR A 245 -6.50 -25.39 20.93
N GLU A 246 -5.59 -24.45 21.17
CA GLU A 246 -4.60 -24.53 22.26
C GLU A 246 -5.20 -24.29 23.66
N LYS A 247 -6.41 -23.74 23.75
CA LYS A 247 -7.16 -23.55 25.02
C LYS A 247 -8.18 -24.66 25.31
N LEU A 248 -8.27 -25.64 24.42
CA LEU A 248 -9.15 -26.82 24.56
C LEU A 248 -8.37 -28.13 24.66
N GLY A 249 -7.03 -28.05 24.77
CA GLY A 249 -6.14 -29.17 25.05
C GLY A 249 -5.63 -29.14 26.48
#